data_AF-A0A965LWY7-F1
#
_entry.id   AF-A0A965LWY7-F1
#
_cell.length_a   1.000
_cell.length_b   1.000
_cell.length_c   1.000
_cell.angle_alpha   90.00
_cell.angle_beta   90.00
_cell.angle_gamma   90.00
#
_symmetry.space_group_name_H-M   'P 1'
#
loop_
_entity.id
_entity.type
_entity.pdbx_description
1 polymer ?
#
loop_
_entity_poly.entity_id
_entity_poly.type
_entity_poly.pdbx_seq_one_letter_code
_entity_poly.pdbx_strand_id
1 'polypeptide(L)'
;MLDSALFFAGTSVSWLELVAFAFALAGVVLTARVSPWGWPPTMVASALYGWLFFEHRLYGDAALQIFFIAVSIWGWRAWLRPLPT
;
A
#
# COMPACT_ATOMS: atom_id res chain seq x y z
N MET A 1 27.12 -4.14 2.85
CA MET A 1 26.73 -4.19 1.42
C MET A 1 25.63 -3.18 1.05
N LEU A 2 25.22 -2.28 1.96
CA LEU A 2 24.94 -0.86 1.73
C LEU A 2 25.38 -0.17 3.03
N ASP A 3 26.28 0.80 2.97
CA ASP A 3 26.98 1.34 4.14
C ASP A 3 26.02 1.80 5.25
N SER A 4 26.34 1.44 6.49
CA SER A 4 25.56 1.78 7.68
C SER A 4 25.45 3.30 7.81
N ALA A 5 24.25 3.85 7.77
CA ALA A 5 24.03 5.29 7.83
C ALA A 5 24.03 5.80 9.27
N LEU A 6 23.41 5.03 10.18
CA LEU A 6 23.25 5.36 11.60
C LEU A 6 23.36 4.10 12.45
N PHE A 7 23.96 4.23 13.63
CA PHE A 7 23.93 3.20 14.67
C PHE A 7 22.95 3.65 15.76
N PHE A 8 21.89 2.88 16.00
CA PHE A 8 20.85 3.24 16.97
C PHE A 8 20.45 2.02 17.79
N ALA A 9 20.40 2.15 19.11
CA ALA A 9 19.97 1.10 20.04
C ALA A 9 20.65 -0.30 19.85
N GLY A 10 21.91 -0.33 19.38
CA GLY A 10 22.66 -1.57 19.17
C GLY A 10 22.48 -2.22 17.79
N THR A 11 21.66 -1.64 16.91
CA THR A 11 21.46 -2.10 15.53
C THR A 11 21.92 -1.05 14.51
N SER A 12 22.50 -1.51 13.40
CA SER A 12 22.94 -0.65 12.30
C SER A 12 21.77 -0.41 11.34
N VAL A 13 21.34 0.83 11.20
CA VAL A 13 20.32 1.25 10.23
C VAL A 13 21.01 1.54 8.90
N SER A 14 20.64 0.79 7.87
CA SER A 14 21.15 0.94 6.52
C SER A 14 20.49 2.11 5.79
N TRP A 15 21.17 2.67 4.77
CA TRP A 15 20.55 3.65 3.87
C TRP A 15 19.24 3.17 3.25
N LEU A 16 19.12 1.86 3.00
CA LEU A 16 17.91 1.25 2.44
C LEU A 16 16.73 1.32 3.42
N GLU A 17 16.96 1.07 4.71
CA GLU A 17 15.94 1.19 5.75
C GLU A 17 15.44 2.63 5.91
N LEU A 18 16.35 3.61 5.77
CA LEU A 18 16.01 5.02 5.89
C LEU A 18 15.14 5.48 4.71
N VAL A 19 15.46 5.03 3.49
CA VAL A 19 14.63 5.25 2.30
C VAL A 19 13.27 4.54 2.45
N ALA A 20 13.27 3.29 2.92
CA ALA A 20 12.04 2.53 3.17
C ALA A 20 11.13 3.24 4.19
N PHE A 21 11.71 3.77 5.26
CA PHE A 21 10.99 4.57 6.26
C PHE A 21 10.40 5.85 5.66
N ALA A 22 11.16 6.55 4.81
CA ALA A 22 10.67 7.77 4.15
C ALA A 22 9.48 7.48 3.21
N PHE A 23 9.52 6.40 2.45
CA PHE A 23 8.38 5.97 1.62
C PHE A 23 7.17 5.54 2.46
N ALA A 24 7.40 4.84 3.57
CA ALA A 24 6.33 4.48 4.50
C ALA A 24 5.67 5.73 5.12
N LEU A 25 6.46 6.70 5.56
CA LEU A 25 5.96 7.97 6.10
C LEU A 25 5.20 8.78 5.05
N ALA A 26 5.70 8.84 3.81
CA ALA A 26 4.99 9.45 2.69
C ALA A 26 3.64 8.77 2.44
N GLY A 27 3.58 7.44 2.48
CA GLY A 27 2.35 6.66 2.36
C GLY A 27 1.33 7.00 3.47
N VAL A 28 1.78 7.10 4.72
CA VAL A 28 0.92 7.51 5.86
C VAL A 28 0.45 8.95 5.69
N VAL A 29 1.31 9.87 5.26
CA VAL A 29 0.94 11.27 5.06
C VAL A 29 -0.05 11.44 3.90
N LEU A 30 0.13 10.74 2.78
CA LEU A 30 -0.83 10.74 1.68
C LEU A 30 -2.18 10.13 2.09
N THR A 31 -2.15 9.09 2.93
CA THR A 31 -3.36 8.45 3.48
C THR A 31 -4.06 9.37 4.49
N ALA A 32 -3.31 10.05 5.35
CA ALA A 32 -3.82 11.01 6.33
C ALA A 32 -4.37 12.30 5.69
N ARG A 33 -3.90 12.65 4.48
CA ARG A 33 -4.40 13.79 3.70
C ARG A 33 -5.76 13.54 3.05
N VAL A 34 -6.36 12.36 3.23
CA VAL A 34 -7.61 11.95 2.59
C VAL A 34 -7.57 12.33 1.10
N SER A 35 -6.52 11.90 0.39
CA SER A 35 -6.34 12.23 -1.03
C SER A 35 -6.94 11.11 -1.89
N PRO A 36 -7.60 11.42 -3.03
CA PRO A 36 -8.07 10.39 -3.97
C PRO A 36 -6.93 9.51 -4.52
N TRP A 37 -5.67 9.94 -4.34
CA TRP A 37 -4.45 9.20 -4.70
C TRP A 37 -4.04 8.13 -3.69
N GLY A 38 -4.72 7.98 -2.55
CA GLY A 38 -4.54 6.84 -1.64
C GLY A 38 -5.19 5.53 -2.14
N TRP A 39 -6.11 5.64 -3.10
CA TRP A 39 -6.82 4.48 -3.66
C TRP A 39 -5.96 3.63 -4.61
N PRO A 40 -5.16 4.19 -5.55
CA PRO A 40 -4.28 3.41 -6.42
C PRO A 40 -3.28 2.51 -5.67
N PRO A 41 -2.56 2.97 -4.63
CA PRO A 41 -1.67 2.12 -3.83
C PRO A 41 -2.40 0.94 -3.19
N THR A 42 -3.61 1.17 -2.67
CA THR A 42 -4.43 0.15 -2.03
C THR A 42 -4.90 -0.92 -3.02
N MET A 43 -5.22 -0.52 -4.26
CA MET A 43 -5.54 -1.46 -5.34
C MET A 43 -4.32 -2.30 -5.76
N VAL A 44 -3.14 -1.71 -5.83
CA VAL A 44 -1.89 -2.42 -6.14
C VAL A 44 -1.54 -3.42 -5.05
N ALA A 45 -1.67 -3.04 -3.77
CA ALA A 45 -1.46 -3.94 -2.65
C ALA A 45 -2.40 -5.15 -2.70
N SER A 46 -3.70 -4.93 -2.94
CA SER A 46 -4.67 -6.02 -3.08
C SER A 46 -4.37 -6.93 -4.27
N ALA A 47 -3.90 -6.39 -5.40
CA ALA A 47 -3.50 -7.18 -6.57
C ALA A 47 -2.29 -8.07 -6.29
N LEU A 48 -1.26 -7.55 -5.59
CA LEU A 48 -0.06 -8.32 -5.21
C LEU A 48 -0.40 -9.45 -4.24
N TYR A 49 -1.22 -9.18 -3.21
CA TYR A 49 -1.68 -10.22 -2.28
C TYR A 49 -2.58 -11.26 -2.97
N GLY A 50 -3.44 -10.84 -3.90
CA GLY A 50 -4.27 -11.76 -4.68
C GLY A 50 -3.43 -12.72 -5.52
N TRP A 51 -2.35 -12.23 -6.14
CA TRP A 51 -1.39 -13.07 -6.87
C TRP A 51 -0.67 -14.06 -5.94
N LEU A 52 -0.20 -13.59 -4.79
CA LEU A 52 0.48 -14.43 -3.78
C LEU A 52 -0.42 -15.57 -3.28
N PHE A 53 -1.69 -15.27 -2.97
CA PHE A 53 -2.64 -16.29 -2.51
C PHE A 53 -3.04 -17.27 -3.62
N PHE A 54 -3.09 -16.81 -4.87
CA PHE A 54 -3.31 -17.69 -6.02
C PHE A 54 -2.16 -18.69 -6.18
N GLU A 55 -0.92 -18.25 -6.01
CA GLU A 55 0.28 -19.09 -6.06
C GLU A 55 0.32 -20.11 -4.91
N HIS A 56 -0.11 -19.71 -3.70
CA HIS A 56 -0.23 -20.61 -2.55
C HIS A 56 -1.50 -21.49 -2.55
N ARG A 57 -2.27 -21.52 -3.66
CA ARG A 57 -3.53 -22.28 -3.80
C ARG A 57 -4.61 -21.91 -2.77
N LEU A 58 -4.48 -20.74 -2.15
CA LEU A 58 -5.46 -20.16 -1.23
C LEU A 58 -6.51 -19.38 -2.06
N TYR A 59 -7.29 -20.11 -2.84
CA TYR A 59 -8.24 -19.51 -3.78
C TYR A 59 -9.34 -18.67 -3.08
N GLY A 60 -9.68 -19.00 -1.83
CA GLY A 60 -10.63 -18.22 -1.03
C GLY A 60 -10.11 -16.82 -0.72
N ASP A 61 -8.87 -16.72 -0.24
CA ASP A 61 -8.22 -15.45 0.07
C ASP A 61 -7.87 -14.67 -1.21
N ALA A 62 -7.51 -15.36 -2.29
CA ALA A 62 -7.30 -14.72 -3.60
C ALA A 62 -8.58 -14.05 -4.13
N ALA A 63 -9.73 -14.73 -4.01
CA ALA A 63 -11.02 -14.16 -4.40
C ALA A 63 -11.42 -12.96 -3.52
N LEU A 64 -11.09 -13.00 -2.22
CA LEU A 64 -11.29 -11.88 -1.31
C LEU A 64 -10.48 -10.65 -1.72
N GLN A 65 -9.24 -10.83 -2.19
CA GLN A 65 -8.44 -9.72 -2.71
C GLN A 65 -9.03 -9.11 -3.99
N ILE A 66 -9.65 -9.92 -4.87
CA ILE A 66 -10.38 -9.40 -6.03
C ILE A 66 -11.59 -8.56 -5.58
N PHE A 67 -12.32 -9.00 -4.55
CA PHE A 67 -13.40 -8.22 -3.97
C PHE A 67 -12.91 -6.87 -3.43
N PHE A 68 -11.79 -6.83 -2.71
CA PHE A 68 -11.22 -5.58 -2.23
C PHE A 68 -10.74 -4.65 -3.34
N ILE A 69 -10.21 -5.18 -4.45
CA ILE A 69 -9.89 -4.39 -5.64
C ILE A 69 -11.18 -3.75 -6.20
N ALA A 70 -12.26 -4.52 -6.34
CA ALA A 70 -13.53 -4.02 -6.87
C ALA A 70 -14.15 -2.93 -5.98
N VAL A 71 -14.16 -3.12 -4.67
CA VAL A 71 -14.64 -2.11 -3.70
C VAL A 71 -13.74 -0.88 -3.72
N SER A 72 -12.42 -1.04 -3.84
CA SER A 72 -11.48 0.07 -3.94
C SER A 72 -11.69 0.89 -5.21
N ILE A 73 -11.98 0.25 -6.35
CA ILE A 73 -12.37 0.94 -7.59
C ILE A 73 -13.66 1.73 -7.39
N TRP A 74 -14.66 1.11 -6.75
CA TRP A 74 -15.94 1.77 -6.48
C TRP A 74 -15.78 2.98 -5.56
N GLY A 75 -15.05 2.82 -4.45
CA GLY A 75 -14.75 3.90 -3.51
C GLY A 75 -13.98 5.04 -4.17
N TRP A 76 -12.98 4.71 -5.01
CA TRP A 76 -12.24 5.70 -5.78
C TRP A 76 -13.12 6.48 -6.75
N ARG A 77 -14.00 5.79 -7.50
CA ARG A 77 -14.95 6.43 -8.43
C ARG A 77 -16.00 7.27 -7.70
N ALA A 78 -16.47 6.84 -6.54
CA ALA A 78 -17.40 7.62 -5.72
C ALA A 78 -16.73 8.90 -5.19
N TRP A 79 -15.45 8.82 -4.83
CA TRP A 79 -14.66 9.96 -4.38
C TRP A 79 -14.33 10.97 -5.49
N LEU A 80 -14.17 10.50 -6.72
CA LEU A 80 -13.94 11.35 -7.90
C LEU A 80 -15.24 11.98 -8.44
N ARG A 81 -16.42 11.57 -7.95
CA ARG A 81 -17.70 12.20 -8.32
C ARG A 81 -17.96 13.40 -7.39
N PRO A 82 -18.05 14.62 -7.92
CA PRO A 82 -18.57 15.75 -7.16
C PRO A 82 -20.01 15.46 -6.74
N LEU A 83 -20.39 15.86 -5.53
CA LEU A 83 -21.78 15.86 -5.08
C LEU A 83 -22.65 16.58 -6.14
N PRO A 84 -23.82 16.04 -6.52
CA PRO A 84 -24.74 16.77 -7.37
C PRO A 84 -25.17 18.05 -6.64
N THR A 85 -24.73 19.21 -7.16
CA THR A 85 -25.18 20.54 -6.70
C THR A 85 -26.54 20.86 -7.26
#